data_AF-A0A7S1AP26-F1
#
_entry.id   AF-A0A7S1AP26-F1
#
_cell.length_a   1.000
_cell.length_b   1.000
_cell.length_c   1.000
_cell.angle_alpha   90.00
_cell.angle_beta   90.00
_cell.angle_gamma   90.00
#
_symmetry.space_group_name_H-M   'P 1'
#
loop_
_entity.id
_entity.type
_entity.pdbx_description
1 polymer ?
#
loop_
_entity_poly.entity_id
_entity_poly.type
_entity_poly.pdbx_seq_one_letter_code
_entity_poly.pdbx_strand_id
1 'polypeptide(L)'
;TEGFSGSDLQVLLQEAAMGPVRDARAAVSLRRSRSGLSSGKPSSMVAGSPRDICLRDFEAALVRVRPSFMAEQEALHRNFNEEYGTCRGDDAMCDLGDDSEDGSDVDGEG
;
A
#
# COMPACT_ATOMS: atom_id res chain seq x y z
N THR A 1 9.29 0.42 -6.40
CA THR A 1 7.86 0.51 -6.77
C THR A 1 7.60 1.77 -7.58
N GLU A 2 8.51 2.14 -8.48
CA GLU A 2 8.32 3.28 -9.37
C GLU A 2 7.15 3.01 -10.32
N GLY A 3 6.33 4.02 -10.58
CA GLY A 3 5.10 3.91 -11.37
C GLY A 3 3.91 3.26 -10.65
N PHE A 4 4.07 2.79 -9.40
CA PHE A 4 2.92 2.32 -8.61
C PHE A 4 2.13 3.51 -8.09
N SER A 5 0.82 3.51 -8.35
CA SER A 5 -0.13 4.36 -7.67
C SER A 5 -0.35 3.91 -6.22
N GLY A 6 -0.98 4.76 -5.40
CA GLY A 6 -1.37 4.37 -4.03
C GLY A 6 -2.28 3.12 -4.00
N SER A 7 -3.18 2.98 -4.97
CA SER A 7 -4.01 1.78 -5.14
C SER A 7 -3.19 0.53 -5.46
N ASP A 8 -2.16 0.64 -6.30
CA ASP A 8 -1.29 -0.50 -6.62
C ASP A 8 -0.50 -0.95 -5.38
N LEU A 9 -0.03 0.01 -4.57
CA LEU A 9 0.65 -0.28 -3.31
C LEU A 9 -0.29 -0.97 -2.31
N GLN A 10 -1.55 -0.55 -2.23
CA GLN A 10 -2.54 -1.20 -1.38
C GLN A 10 -2.75 -2.67 -1.79
N VAL A 11 -2.89 -2.94 -3.09
CA VAL A 11 -3.03 -4.31 -3.61
C VAL A 11 -1.76 -5.13 -3.34
N LEU A 12 -0.58 -4.54 -3.54
CA LEU A 12 0.70 -5.18 -3.27
C LEU A 12 0.85 -5.58 -1.79
N LEU A 13 0.46 -4.70 -0.86
CA LEU A 13 0.48 -4.99 0.57
C LEU A 13 -0.48 -6.11 0.94
N GLN A 14 -1.69 -6.10 0.39
CA GLN A 14 -2.67 -7.17 0.58
C GLN A 14 -2.14 -8.51 0.06
N GLU A 15 -1.52 -8.51 -1.12
CA GLU A 15 -0.96 -9.72 -1.72
C GLU A 15 0.20 -10.30 -0.90
N ALA A 16 1.07 -9.45 -0.37
CA ALA A 16 2.16 -9.84 0.52
C ALA A 16 1.62 -10.38 1.86
N ALA A 17 0.64 -9.72 2.47
CA ALA A 17 0.01 -10.14 3.72
C ALA A 17 -0.65 -11.53 3.62
N MET A 18 -1.09 -11.93 2.42
CA MET A 18 -1.66 -13.26 2.18
C MET A 18 -0.62 -14.37 2.04
N GLY A 19 0.68 -14.06 1.92
CA GLY A 19 1.77 -15.03 1.85
C GLY A 19 1.79 -15.99 3.06
N PRO A 20 1.87 -15.48 4.30
CA PRO A 20 1.81 -16.31 5.50
C PRO A 20 0.53 -17.15 5.64
N VAL A 21 -0.62 -16.62 5.20
CA VAL A 21 -1.90 -17.34 5.24
C VAL A 21 -1.89 -18.55 4.30
N ARG A 22 -1.33 -18.38 3.10
CA ARG A 22 -1.16 -19.48 2.12
C ARG A 22 -0.23 -20.55 2.66
N ASP A 23 0.89 -20.17 3.27
CA ASP A 23 1.85 -21.08 3.89
C ASP A 23 1.20 -21.91 5.02
N ALA A 24 0.47 -21.24 5.91
CA ALA A 24 -0.26 -21.89 7.00
C ALA A 24 -1.29 -22.90 6.47
N ARG A 25 -2.05 -22.53 5.44
CA ARG A 25 -3.04 -23.40 4.80
C ARG A 25 -2.39 -24.61 4.13
N ALA A 26 -1.27 -24.42 3.43
CA ALA A 26 -0.52 -25.50 2.80
C ALA A 26 0.00 -26.50 3.83
N ALA A 27 0.55 -26.03 4.95
CA ALA A 27 1.04 -26.88 6.04
C ALA A 27 -0.08 -27.75 6.65
N VAL A 28 -1.29 -27.19 6.81
CA VAL A 28 -2.47 -27.94 7.27
C VAL A 28 -2.85 -29.03 6.27
N SER A 29 -2.85 -28.74 4.98
CA SER A 29 -3.19 -29.71 3.92
C SER A 29 -2.19 -30.87 3.84
N LEU A 30 -0.89 -30.56 3.91
CA LEU A 30 0.19 -31.57 3.91
C LEU A 30 0.13 -32.51 5.12
N ARG A 31 -0.26 -32.01 6.29
CA ARG A 31 -0.44 -32.89 7.47
C ARG A 31 -1.61 -33.84 7.30
N ARG A 32 -2.73 -33.36 6.72
CA ARG A 32 -3.89 -34.22 6.44
C ARG A 32 -3.56 -35.33 5.46
N SER A 33 -2.79 -35.04 4.40
CA SER A 33 -2.42 -36.07 3.41
C SER A 33 -1.45 -37.11 3.96
N ARG A 34 -0.53 -36.72 4.85
CA ARG A 34 0.47 -37.63 5.45
C ARG A 34 -0.05 -38.44 6.63
N SER A 35 -1.05 -37.94 7.37
CA SER A 35 -1.51 -38.58 8.59
C SER A 35 -2.47 -39.74 8.36
N GLY A 36 -3.08 -39.91 7.18
CA GLY A 36 -4.02 -41.00 6.86
C GLY A 36 -5.26 -41.13 7.77
N LEU A 37 -5.35 -40.36 8.85
CA LEU A 37 -6.36 -40.46 9.90
C LEU A 37 -7.25 -39.22 9.88
N SER A 38 -8.54 -39.45 9.72
CA SER A 38 -9.54 -38.56 10.26
C SER A 38 -9.43 -38.58 11.79
N SER A 39 -9.72 -37.45 12.44
CA SER A 39 -10.13 -37.42 13.85
C SER A 39 -9.02 -37.70 14.87
N GLY A 40 -8.21 -36.69 15.19
CA GLY A 40 -7.36 -36.73 16.38
C GLY A 40 -6.73 -35.37 16.66
N LYS A 41 -7.36 -34.63 17.58
CA LYS A 41 -6.94 -33.40 18.30
C LYS A 41 -5.81 -32.54 17.67
N PRO A 42 -6.02 -31.22 17.49
CA PRO A 42 -4.96 -30.32 17.00
C PRO A 42 -3.82 -30.22 18.03
N SER A 43 -2.85 -31.12 17.93
CA SER A 43 -1.63 -31.07 18.73
C SER A 43 -0.79 -29.89 18.25
N SER A 44 -0.68 -28.89 19.12
CA SER A 44 0.10 -27.64 18.98
C SER A 44 -0.52 -26.56 18.09
N MET A 45 -1.04 -25.51 18.75
CA MET A 45 -1.49 -24.25 18.12
C MET A 45 -0.40 -23.53 17.30
N VAL A 46 0.85 -23.99 17.34
CA VAL A 46 1.97 -23.44 16.56
C VAL A 46 1.98 -24.00 15.14
N ALA A 47 1.42 -25.19 14.94
CA ALA A 47 1.42 -25.89 13.68
C ALA A 47 0.24 -25.40 12.84
N GLY A 48 0.32 -24.22 12.23
CA GLY A 48 -0.72 -23.69 11.32
C GLY A 48 -1.18 -22.27 11.59
N SER A 49 -0.58 -21.55 12.55
CA SER A 49 -0.70 -20.10 12.61
C SER A 49 0.07 -19.47 11.44
N PRO A 50 -0.42 -18.37 10.84
CA PRO A 50 0.38 -17.59 9.90
C PRO A 50 1.69 -17.16 10.56
N ARG A 51 2.79 -17.25 9.82
CA ARG A 51 4.07 -16.64 10.20
C ARG A 51 4.02 -15.12 10.04
N ASP A 52 5.04 -14.43 10.53
CA ASP A 52 5.20 -13.00 10.24
C ASP A 52 5.47 -12.77 8.75
N ILE A 53 5.05 -11.59 8.28
CA ILE A 53 5.31 -11.11 6.92
C ILE A 53 6.82 -10.84 6.79
N CYS A 54 7.41 -11.26 5.68
CA CYS A 54 8.83 -11.05 5.41
C CYS A 54 9.08 -10.56 3.97
N LEU A 55 10.32 -10.18 3.66
CA LEU A 55 10.70 -9.64 2.35
C LEU A 55 10.30 -10.56 1.18
N ARG A 56 10.38 -11.88 1.36
CA ARG A 56 9.97 -12.87 0.36
C ARG A 56 8.51 -12.72 -0.07
N ASP A 57 7.63 -12.29 0.84
CA ASP A 57 6.21 -12.07 0.51
C ASP A 57 6.04 -10.88 -0.44
N PHE A 58 6.83 -9.82 -0.23
CA PHE A 58 6.86 -8.66 -1.10
C PHE A 58 7.47 -8.97 -2.46
N GLU A 59 8.56 -9.75 -2.51
CA GLU A 59 9.14 -10.23 -3.77
C GLU A 59 8.13 -11.05 -4.57
N ALA A 60 7.40 -11.95 -3.91
CA ALA A 60 6.34 -12.73 -4.54
C ALA A 60 5.15 -11.86 -4.99
N ALA A 61 4.80 -10.83 -4.22
CA ALA A 61 3.73 -9.88 -4.57
C ALA A 61 4.12 -9.01 -5.78
N LEU A 62 5.37 -8.55 -5.87
CA LEU A 62 5.89 -7.73 -6.98
C LEU A 62 5.86 -8.45 -8.33
N VAL A 63 5.89 -9.78 -8.34
CA VAL A 63 5.72 -10.57 -9.58
C VAL A 63 4.26 -10.54 -10.06
N ARG A 64 3.29 -10.46 -9.13
CA ARG A 64 1.85 -10.56 -9.40
C ARG A 64 1.18 -9.21 -9.61
N VAL A 65 1.61 -8.19 -8.88
CA VAL A 65 1.04 -6.85 -8.94
C VAL A 65 1.90 -5.98 -9.86
N ARG A 66 1.26 -5.36 -10.85
CA ARG A 66 1.91 -4.47 -11.82
C ARG A 66 1.49 -3.03 -11.53
N PRO A 67 2.38 -2.05 -11.80
CA PRO A 67 1.99 -0.65 -11.75
C PRO A 67 0.85 -0.42 -12.74
N SER A 68 -0.17 0.35 -12.36
CA SER A 68 -1.27 0.72 -13.24
C SER A 68 -1.04 2.05 -13.94
N PHE A 69 -0.21 2.92 -13.35
CA PHE A 69 0.13 4.21 -13.95
C PHE A 69 1.25 4.05 -14.97
N MET A 70 0.94 4.34 -16.23
CA MET A 70 1.85 4.19 -17.36
C MET A 70 2.53 5.51 -17.72
N ALA A 71 3.72 5.43 -18.32
CA ALA A 71 4.47 6.60 -18.76
C ALA A 71 3.69 7.50 -19.73
N GLU A 72 2.78 6.93 -20.53
CA GLU A 72 1.91 7.70 -21.43
C GLU A 72 0.91 8.59 -20.67
N GLN A 73 0.34 8.08 -19.56
CA GLN A 73 -0.57 8.85 -18.71
C GLN A 73 0.19 9.97 -18.00
N GLU A 74 1.43 9.71 -17.58
CA GLU A 74 2.31 10.74 -17.03
C GLU A 74 2.52 11.89 -18.01
N ALA A 75 2.82 11.59 -19.27
CA ALA A 75 3.03 12.60 -20.30
C ALA A 75 1.78 13.45 -20.56
N LEU A 76 0.60 12.81 -20.62
CA LEU A 76 -0.67 13.52 -20.78
C LEU A 76 -0.95 14.47 -19.62
N HIS A 77 -0.76 13.99 -18.38
CA HIS A 77 -0.99 14.80 -17.19
C HIS A 77 0.01 15.94 -17.07
N ARG A 78 1.27 15.70 -17.45
CA ARG A 78 2.31 16.72 -17.47
C ARG A 78 1.96 17.84 -18.46
N ASN A 79 1.62 17.49 -19.70
CA ASN A 79 1.25 18.46 -20.72
C ASN A 79 0.01 19.27 -20.30
N PHE A 80 -1.00 18.60 -19.73
CA PHE A 80 -2.20 19.28 -19.22
C PHE A 80 -1.86 20.26 -18.08
N ASN A 81 -1.00 19.87 -17.14
CA ASN A 81 -0.54 20.74 -16.07
C ASN A 81 0.32 21.91 -16.59
N GLU A 82 1.12 21.73 -17.63
CA GLU A 82 1.88 22.83 -18.24
C GLU A 82 0.97 23.87 -18.91
N GLU A 83 -0.09 23.40 -19.58
CA GLU A 83 -1.04 24.26 -20.31
C GLU A 83 -2.04 24.96 -19.39
N TYR A 84 -2.61 24.25 -18.42
CA TYR A 84 -3.74 24.71 -17.60
C TYR A 84 -3.48 24.70 -16.08
N GLY A 85 -2.33 24.20 -15.63
CA GLY A 85 -2.02 24.09 -14.21
C GLY A 85 -1.92 25.45 -13.54
N THR A 86 -2.39 25.53 -12.30
CA THR A 86 -2.36 26.74 -11.48
C THR A 86 -0.98 27.04 -10.90
N CYS A 87 -0.05 26.08 -10.99
CA CYS A 87 1.31 26.17 -10.49
C CYS A 87 2.25 25.57 -11.55
N ARG A 88 3.33 26.26 -11.95
CA ARG A 88 4.16 25.87 -13.09
C ARG A 88 5.59 25.55 -12.67
N GLY A 89 5.98 24.28 -12.65
CA GLY A 89 7.36 23.92 -12.29
C GLY A 89 7.59 23.95 -10.78
N ASP A 90 8.68 24.58 -10.31
CA ASP A 90 9.13 24.52 -8.90
C ASP A 90 8.12 25.14 -7.91
N ASP A 91 7.28 26.06 -8.37
CA ASP A 91 6.20 26.70 -7.62
C ASP A 91 4.99 25.79 -7.34
N ALA A 92 4.91 24.60 -7.94
CA ALA A 92 3.85 23.63 -7.65
C ALA A 92 3.92 22.99 -6.26
N MET A 93 5.06 23.12 -5.58
CA MET A 93 5.30 22.58 -4.23
C MET A 93 5.64 23.66 -3.21
N CYS A 94 5.63 24.94 -3.61
CA CYS A 94 5.77 26.04 -2.68
C CYS A 94 4.42 26.26 -2.00
N ASP A 95 4.28 25.68 -0.82
CA ASP A 95 3.26 26.08 0.16
C ASP A 95 3.55 27.55 0.50
N LEU A 96 2.97 28.46 -0.28
CA LEU A 96 2.94 29.88 0.07
C LEU A 96 2.00 29.95 1.27
N GLY A 97 2.58 29.78 2.45
CA GLY A 97 1.91 29.99 3.73
C GLY A 97 1.32 31.39 3.76
N ASP A 98 0.07 31.50 3.32
CA ASP A 98 -0.78 32.64 3.57
C ASP A 98 -1.46 32.43 4.92
N ASP A 99 -0.62 32.41 5.97
CA ASP A 99 -1.06 32.74 7.32
C ASP A 99 -1.13 34.26 7.40
N SER A 100 -2.05 34.87 6.66
CA SER A 100 -2.49 36.24 6.96
C SER A 100 -3.43 36.17 8.16
N GLU A 101 -2.83 36.10 9.35
CA GLU A 101 -3.48 36.45 10.61
C GLU A 101 -3.97 37.91 10.53
N ASP A 102 -5.22 38.11 10.09
CA ASP A 102 -5.95 39.36 10.32
C ASP A 102 -6.38 39.42 11.78
N GLY A 103 -5.40 39.72 12.64
CA GLY A 103 -5.62 40.19 14.00
C GLY A 103 -6.04 41.65 13.97
N SER A 104 -7.34 41.90 13.75
CA SER A 104 -7.94 43.19 14.12
C SER A 104 -8.47 43.12 15.55
N ASP A 105 -7.56 43.41 16.49
CA ASP A 105 -7.91 43.88 17.83
C ASP A 105 -8.77 45.14 17.69
N VAL A 106 -10.05 45.04 18.05
CA VAL A 106 -10.91 46.22 18.17
C VAL A 106 -10.86 46.66 19.63
N ASP A 107 -10.09 47.72 19.85
CA ASP A 107 -9.90 48.39 21.12
C ASP A 107 -11.24 48.72 21.80
N GLY A 108 -11.32 48.37 23.08
CA GLY A 108 -12.35 48.89 23.98
C GLY A 108 -12.01 50.32 24.41
N GLU A 109 -12.98 51.22 24.30
CA GLU A 109 -12.99 52.46 25.07
C GLU A 109 -14.40 52.73 25.64
N GLY A 110 -14.42 53.00 26.95
CA GLY A 110 -15.23 54.06 27.58
C GLY A 110 -16.71 53.83 27.81
#